data_AF-A0A9D6N2U8-F1
#
_entry.id   AF-A0A9D6N2U8-F1
#
_cell.length_a   1.000
_cell.length_b   1.000
_cell.length_c   1.000
_cell.angle_alpha   90.00
_cell.angle_beta   90.00
_cell.angle_gamma   90.00
#
_symmetry.space_group_name_H-M   'P 1'
#
loop_
_entity.id
_entity.type
_entity.pdbx_description
1 polymer ?
#
loop_
_entity_poly.entity_id
_entity_poly.type
_entity_poly.pdbx_seq_one_letter_code
_entity_poly.pdbx_strand_id
1 'polypeptide(L)'
;MEQPSVDNPMRHLRARGFTLTELLFAVLLLTLIILMLVGLTTSALHSNEKAARLGQATDVAESLLSRTLYDVEWDLPAGTRSSFWAASGGSAWRPATKVTLGGTEYEVTVYVDTVSDTGGTPVGTVAGEAGNRVKKVDLVLNWWDSRQAGGQRQGYGRLEIQATRLVNEVAP
;
A
#
# COMPACT_ATOMS: atom_id res chain seq x y z
N MET A 1 -46.64 17.85 -79.61
CA MET A 1 -46.49 16.92 -78.47
C MET A 1 -45.20 17.31 -77.76
N GLU A 2 -45.25 18.39 -76.98
CA GLU A 2 -44.09 18.94 -76.27
C GLU A 2 -43.88 18.17 -74.96
N GLN A 3 -42.67 17.65 -74.75
CA GLN A 3 -42.27 17.06 -73.47
C GLN A 3 -41.90 18.18 -72.49
N PRO A 4 -42.39 18.15 -71.25
CA PRO A 4 -41.99 19.12 -70.24
C PRO A 4 -40.56 18.82 -69.77
N SER A 5 -39.70 19.84 -69.86
CA SER A 5 -38.37 19.88 -69.25
C SER A 5 -38.50 19.68 -67.74
N VAL A 6 -37.92 18.60 -67.23
CA VAL A 6 -37.85 18.32 -65.79
C VAL A 6 -36.75 19.21 -65.21
N ASP A 7 -37.14 20.38 -64.72
CA ASP A 7 -36.28 21.23 -63.90
C ASP A 7 -35.95 20.48 -62.62
N ASN A 8 -34.74 19.95 -62.57
CA ASN A 8 -34.19 19.30 -61.40
C ASN A 8 -33.57 20.40 -60.53
N PRO A 9 -34.19 20.82 -59.41
CA PRO A 9 -33.62 21.86 -58.58
C PRO A 9 -32.35 21.30 -57.93
N MET A 10 -31.19 21.67 -58.48
CA MET A 10 -29.92 21.49 -57.81
C MET A 10 -30.00 22.20 -56.46
N ARG A 11 -30.34 21.44 -55.42
CA ARG A 11 -30.24 21.87 -54.03
C ARG A 11 -28.78 22.16 -53.78
N HIS A 12 -28.39 23.42 -53.97
CA HIS A 12 -27.13 23.94 -53.51
C HIS A 12 -27.09 23.76 -51.99
N LEU A 13 -26.47 22.66 -51.55
CA LEU A 13 -26.01 22.50 -50.18
C LEU A 13 -24.96 23.59 -49.97
N ARG A 14 -25.41 24.76 -49.48
CA ARG A 14 -24.51 25.84 -49.09
C ARG A 14 -23.63 25.28 -47.97
N ALA A 15 -22.36 25.02 -48.29
CA ALA A 15 -21.34 24.73 -47.30
C ALA A 15 -21.26 25.94 -46.36
N ARG A 16 -21.79 25.81 -45.15
CA ARG A 16 -21.62 26.82 -44.10
C ARG A 16 -20.19 26.65 -43.58
N GLY A 17 -19.34 27.63 -43.88
CA GLY A 17 -17.98 27.68 -43.33
C GLY A 17 -18.00 27.93 -41.83
N PHE A 18 -16.95 27.48 -41.14
CA PHE A 18 -16.76 27.72 -39.72
C PHE A 18 -16.50 29.20 -39.44
N THR A 19 -17.12 29.74 -38.39
CA THR A 19 -16.84 31.11 -37.96
C THR A 19 -15.52 31.17 -37.18
N LEU A 20 -14.83 32.32 -37.22
CA LEU A 20 -13.57 32.51 -36.48
C LEU A 20 -13.77 32.31 -34.97
N THR A 21 -14.92 32.73 -34.44
CA THR A 21 -15.32 32.51 -33.05
C THR A 21 -15.44 31.02 -32.72
N GLU A 22 -16.08 30.24 -33.60
CA GLU A 22 -16.24 28.80 -33.42
C GLU A 22 -14.88 28.07 -33.45
N LEU A 23 -13.95 28.50 -34.30
CA LEU A 23 -12.59 27.99 -34.32
C LEU A 23 -11.84 28.30 -33.01
N LEU A 24 -11.96 29.53 -32.49
CA LEU A 24 -11.35 29.92 -31.22
C LEU A 24 -11.91 29.12 -30.03
N PHE A 25 -13.23 28.90 -30.00
CA PHE A 25 -13.87 28.06 -28.99
C PHE A 25 -13.42 26.60 -29.10
N ALA A 26 -13.31 26.06 -30.31
CA ALA A 26 -12.83 24.70 -30.53
C ALA A 26 -11.39 24.51 -30.03
N VAL A 27 -10.50 25.48 -30.29
CA VAL A 27 -9.12 25.46 -29.79
C VAL A 27 -9.10 25.54 -28.26
N LEU A 28 -9.88 26.43 -27.66
CA LEU A 28 -9.96 26.55 -26.20
C LEU A 28 -10.46 25.26 -25.55
N LEU A 29 -11.53 24.67 -26.09
CA LEU A 29 -12.05 23.39 -25.61
C LEU A 29 -11.02 22.26 -25.75
N LEU A 30 -10.31 22.21 -26.88
CA LEU A 30 -9.26 21.23 -27.12
C LEU A 30 -8.14 21.35 -26.07
N THR A 31 -7.69 22.57 -25.76
CA THR A 31 -6.65 22.77 -24.74
C THR A 31 -7.09 22.32 -23.35
N LEU A 32 -8.35 22.57 -22.97
CA LEU A 32 -8.90 22.13 -21.68
C LEU A 32 -8.96 20.60 -21.60
N ILE A 33 -9.37 19.92 -22.67
CA ILE A 33 -9.40 18.46 -22.74
C ILE A 33 -8.00 17.88 -22.59
N ILE A 34 -7.00 18.45 -23.26
CA ILE A 34 -5.61 17.99 -23.17
C ILE A 34 -5.08 18.17 -21.74
N LEU A 35 -5.32 19.33 -21.10
CA LEU A 35 -4.91 19.57 -19.71
C LEU A 35 -5.58 18.59 -18.74
N MET A 36 -6.86 18.32 -18.92
CA MET A 36 -7.58 17.34 -18.11
C MET A 36 -6.99 15.92 -18.29
N LEU A 37 -6.65 15.53 -19.52
CA LEU A 37 -6.02 14.23 -19.80
C LEU A 37 -4.64 14.10 -19.14
N VAL A 38 -3.84 15.17 -19.15
CA VAL A 38 -2.54 15.19 -18.45
C VAL A 38 -2.74 15.08 -16.93
N GLY A 39 -3.72 15.78 -16.36
CA GLY A 39 -4.07 15.67 -14.94
C GLY A 39 -4.50 14.25 -14.55
N LEU A 40 -5.31 13.59 -15.38
CA LEU A 40 -5.77 12.23 -15.14
C LEU A 40 -4.62 11.21 -15.24
N THR A 41 -3.78 11.32 -16.26
CA THR A 41 -2.63 10.41 -16.46
C THR A 41 -1.61 10.53 -15.34
N THR A 42 -1.27 11.75 -14.91
CA THR A 42 -0.36 11.97 -13.77
C THR A 42 -0.93 11.40 -12.46
N SER A 43 -2.22 11.63 -12.19
CA SER A 43 -2.91 11.06 -11.03
C SER A 43 -2.91 9.52 -11.05
N ALA A 44 -3.20 8.93 -12.21
CA ALA A 44 -3.19 7.47 -12.39
C ALA A 44 -1.79 6.88 -12.19
N LEU A 45 -0.74 7.54 -12.72
CA LEU A 45 0.65 7.13 -12.51
C LEU A 45 1.04 7.15 -11.03
N HIS A 46 0.69 8.23 -10.31
CA HIS A 46 0.95 8.34 -8.87
C HIS A 46 0.22 7.25 -8.08
N SER A 47 -1.03 6.95 -8.43
CA SER A 47 -1.81 5.88 -7.80
C SER A 47 -1.18 4.51 -8.02
N ASN A 48 -0.78 4.21 -9.27
CA ASN A 48 -0.16 2.94 -9.63
C ASN A 48 1.20 2.74 -8.94
N GLU A 49 2.01 3.79 -8.88
CA GLU A 49 3.29 3.76 -8.18
C GLU A 49 3.10 3.52 -6.68
N LYS A 50 2.11 4.17 -6.05
CA LYS A 50 1.78 3.94 -4.64
C LYS A 50 1.37 2.48 -4.40
N ALA A 51 0.50 1.93 -5.25
CA ALA A 51 0.06 0.55 -5.16
C ALA A 51 1.22 -0.44 -5.31
N ALA A 52 2.10 -0.23 -6.30
CA ALA A 52 3.27 -1.07 -6.52
C ALA A 52 4.22 -1.07 -5.31
N ARG A 53 4.46 0.11 -4.71
CA ARG A 53 5.31 0.24 -3.51
C ARG A 53 4.70 -0.41 -2.29
N LEU A 54 3.38 -0.33 -2.11
CA LEU A 54 2.69 -1.03 -1.04
C LEU A 54 2.81 -2.55 -1.19
N GLY A 55 2.65 -3.07 -2.41
CA GLY A 55 2.85 -4.50 -2.68
C GLY A 55 4.26 -4.98 -2.30
N GLN A 56 5.29 -4.26 -2.75
CA GLN A 56 6.68 -4.58 -2.38
C GLN A 56 6.92 -4.49 -0.87
N ALA A 57 6.37 -3.47 -0.20
CA ALA A 57 6.49 -3.33 1.24
C ALA A 57 5.82 -4.50 1.98
N THR A 58 4.66 -4.96 1.53
CA THR A 58 3.97 -6.13 2.10
C THR A 58 4.84 -7.39 2.02
N ASP A 59 5.45 -7.65 0.86
CA ASP A 59 6.36 -8.80 0.70
C ASP A 59 7.56 -8.70 1.66
N VAL A 60 8.11 -7.50 1.83
CA VAL A 60 9.18 -7.22 2.80
C VAL A 60 8.71 -7.47 4.23
N ALA A 61 7.54 -6.98 4.62
CA ALA A 61 6.99 -7.17 5.95
C ALA A 61 6.77 -8.66 6.27
N GLU A 62 6.21 -9.43 5.34
CA GLU A 62 6.01 -10.87 5.51
C GLU A 62 7.34 -11.64 5.58
N SER A 63 8.33 -11.26 4.77
CA SER A 63 9.67 -11.85 4.84
C SER A 63 10.35 -11.56 6.19
N LEU A 64 10.25 -10.34 6.69
CA LEU A 64 10.83 -9.94 7.97
C LEU A 64 10.09 -10.58 9.15
N LEU A 65 8.77 -10.71 9.06
CA LEU A 65 7.96 -11.39 10.07
C LEU A 65 8.35 -12.86 10.14
N SER A 66 8.45 -13.52 8.98
CA SER A 66 8.84 -14.94 8.90
C SER A 66 10.26 -15.17 9.42
N ARG A 67 11.19 -14.26 9.11
CA ARG A 67 12.55 -14.29 9.67
C ARG A 67 12.55 -14.09 11.19
N THR A 68 11.76 -13.14 11.70
CA THR A 68 11.64 -12.90 13.14
C THR A 68 11.13 -14.14 13.87
N LEU A 69 10.15 -14.84 13.29
CA LEU A 69 9.62 -16.08 13.86
C LEU A 69 10.61 -17.23 13.76
N TYR A 70 11.39 -17.31 12.67
CA TYR A 70 12.49 -18.25 12.55
C TYR A 70 13.54 -18.04 13.66
N ASP A 71 13.91 -16.78 13.91
CA ASP A 71 14.85 -16.40 14.97
C ASP A 71 14.31 -16.76 16.36
N VAL A 72 12.99 -16.69 16.57
CA VAL A 72 12.32 -17.15 17.80
C VAL A 72 12.31 -18.67 17.91
N GLU A 73 12.00 -19.38 16.84
CA GLU A 73 11.90 -20.84 16.85
C GLU A 73 13.25 -21.49 17.18
N TRP A 74 14.31 -21.01 16.53
CA TRP A 74 15.67 -21.54 16.67
C TRP A 74 16.50 -20.85 17.76
N ASP A 75 15.90 -19.96 18.53
CA ASP A 75 16.56 -19.20 19.60
C ASP A 75 17.83 -18.47 19.13
N LEU A 76 17.70 -17.66 18.07
CA LEU A 76 18.79 -16.93 17.41
C LEU A 76 18.61 -15.42 17.58
N PRO A 77 19.49 -14.72 18.33
CA PRO A 77 20.50 -15.24 19.25
C PRO A 77 19.87 -15.93 20.48
N ALA A 78 20.68 -16.70 21.21
CA ALA A 78 20.23 -17.42 22.40
C ALA A 78 19.51 -16.51 23.41
N GLY A 79 18.38 -16.98 23.95
CA GLY A 79 17.48 -16.21 24.81
C GLY A 79 16.39 -15.42 24.07
N THR A 80 16.40 -15.39 22.74
CA THR A 80 15.34 -14.80 21.92
C THR A 80 14.00 -15.49 22.17
N ARG A 81 13.98 -16.84 22.17
CA ARG A 81 12.77 -17.63 22.38
C ARG A 81 12.17 -17.34 23.75
N SER A 82 12.98 -17.39 24.79
CA SER A 82 12.54 -17.12 26.17
C SER A 82 12.01 -15.69 26.32
N SER A 83 12.72 -14.68 25.79
CA SER A 83 12.27 -13.28 25.86
C SER A 83 10.98 -13.02 25.07
N PHE A 84 10.79 -13.69 23.95
CA PHE A 84 9.57 -13.62 23.14
C PHE A 84 8.36 -14.15 23.91
N TRP A 85 8.47 -15.35 24.50
CA TRP A 85 7.38 -15.96 25.25
C TRP A 85 7.09 -15.24 26.58
N ALA A 86 8.11 -14.62 27.19
CA ALA A 86 7.95 -13.76 28.36
C ALA A 86 7.33 -12.39 28.05
N ALA A 87 7.37 -11.91 26.80
CA ALA A 87 6.81 -10.61 26.43
C ALA A 87 5.26 -10.62 26.45
N SER A 88 4.66 -9.57 27.01
CA SER A 88 3.20 -9.40 27.06
C SER A 88 2.83 -7.92 27.19
N GLY A 89 1.59 -7.55 26.84
CA GLY A 89 1.06 -6.20 27.08
C GLY A 89 1.22 -5.25 25.90
N GLY A 90 1.36 -5.78 24.69
CA GLY A 90 1.32 -5.01 23.44
C GLY A 90 2.44 -3.97 23.27
N SER A 91 3.48 -4.00 24.10
CA SER A 91 4.65 -3.12 23.95
C SER A 91 5.60 -3.66 22.86
N ALA A 92 6.45 -2.77 22.32
CA ALA A 92 7.45 -3.18 21.33
C ALA A 92 8.40 -4.18 21.98
N TRP A 93 8.40 -5.42 21.49
CA TRP A 93 9.24 -6.50 21.99
C TRP A 93 10.71 -6.25 21.66
N ARG A 94 10.97 -5.66 20.49
CA ARG A 94 12.31 -5.22 20.06
C ARG A 94 12.31 -3.74 19.72
N PRO A 95 13.43 -3.03 19.94
CA PRO A 95 13.59 -1.66 19.46
C PRO A 95 13.39 -1.56 17.95
N ALA A 96 12.92 -0.39 17.51
CA ALA A 96 12.79 -0.09 16.09
C ALA A 96 14.15 -0.28 15.38
N THR A 97 14.16 -1.13 14.36
CA THR A 97 15.37 -1.47 13.60
C THR A 97 15.23 -0.95 12.17
N LYS A 98 16.31 -0.37 11.65
CA LYS A 98 16.35 0.10 10.27
C LYS A 98 16.88 -0.97 9.33
N VAL A 99 16.19 -1.21 8.23
CA VAL A 99 16.58 -2.18 7.20
C VAL A 99 16.48 -1.50 5.84
N THR A 100 17.56 -1.55 5.05
CA THR A 100 17.56 -1.01 3.69
C THR A 100 17.32 -2.12 2.68
N LEU A 101 16.23 -2.05 1.92
CA LEU A 101 15.88 -3.01 0.87
C LEU A 101 15.45 -2.26 -0.39
N GLY A 102 15.97 -2.66 -1.56
CA GLY A 102 15.65 -2.01 -2.82
C GLY A 102 15.93 -0.50 -2.85
N GLY A 103 16.90 -0.03 -2.06
CA GLY A 103 17.23 1.40 -1.93
C GLY A 103 16.27 2.22 -1.04
N THR A 104 15.30 1.57 -0.39
CA THR A 104 14.39 2.20 0.58
C THR A 104 14.80 1.82 2.00
N GLU A 105 14.93 2.80 2.89
CA GLU A 105 15.13 2.56 4.33
C GLU A 105 13.77 2.36 4.99
N TYR A 106 13.56 1.17 5.53
CA TYR A 106 12.40 0.82 6.33
C TYR A 106 12.76 0.81 7.81
N GLU A 107 11.86 1.32 8.64
CA GLU A 107 11.89 1.21 10.09
C GLU A 107 10.90 0.12 10.51
N VAL A 108 11.41 -0.89 11.20
CA VAL A 108 10.67 -2.10 11.58
C VAL A 108 10.51 -2.13 13.09
N THR A 109 9.28 -2.24 13.56
CA THR A 109 8.98 -2.46 14.98
C THR A 109 8.13 -3.72 15.14
N VAL A 110 8.51 -4.58 16.07
CA VAL A 110 7.79 -5.84 16.35
C VAL A 110 7.10 -5.72 17.70
N TYR A 111 5.80 -5.92 17.71
CA TYR A 111 4.97 -5.99 18.90
C TYR A 111 4.52 -7.43 19.12
N VAL A 112 4.53 -7.85 20.38
CA VAL A 112 4.12 -9.18 20.78
C VAL A 112 3.12 -9.05 21.92
N ASP A 113 1.99 -9.74 21.78
CA ASP A 113 0.98 -9.77 22.83
C ASP A 113 0.45 -11.18 23.07
N THR A 114 0.06 -11.46 24.31
CA THR A 114 -0.54 -12.74 24.69
C THR A 114 -2.01 -12.72 24.32
N VAL A 115 -2.47 -13.73 23.59
CA VAL A 115 -3.89 -13.81 23.19
C VAL A 115 -4.72 -14.28 24.38
N SER A 116 -5.29 -13.35 25.15
CA SER A 116 -6.23 -13.67 26.23
C SER A 116 -7.68 -13.65 25.76
N ASP A 117 -8.49 -14.56 26.31
CA ASP A 117 -9.95 -14.50 26.21
C ASP A 117 -10.52 -13.73 27.42
N THR A 118 -11.57 -12.95 27.21
CA THR A 118 -12.32 -12.24 28.26
C THR A 118 -13.34 -13.15 28.97
N GLY A 119 -13.56 -14.39 28.49
CA GLY A 119 -14.37 -15.39 29.21
C GLY A 119 -14.12 -16.83 28.75
N GLY A 120 -13.89 -17.76 29.69
CA GLY A 120 -13.64 -19.17 29.41
C GLY A 120 -12.22 -19.62 29.76
N THR A 121 -11.78 -20.77 29.22
CA THR A 121 -10.37 -21.21 29.33
C THR A 121 -9.56 -20.37 28.36
N PRO A 122 -8.46 -19.71 28.78
CA PRO A 122 -7.68 -18.88 27.87
C PRO A 122 -7.22 -19.69 26.65
N VAL A 123 -7.36 -19.11 25.45
CA VAL A 123 -6.84 -19.70 24.21
C VAL A 123 -5.35 -19.97 24.38
N GLY A 124 -4.89 -21.19 24.12
CA GLY A 124 -3.48 -21.56 24.29
C GLY A 124 -3.09 -22.10 25.66
N THR A 125 -4.04 -22.30 26.58
CA THR A 125 -3.80 -23.04 27.83
C THR A 125 -3.89 -24.54 27.56
N VAL A 126 -2.78 -25.27 27.71
CA VAL A 126 -2.77 -26.74 27.61
C VAL A 126 -2.87 -27.32 29.03
N ALA A 127 -3.74 -28.32 29.24
CA ALA A 127 -3.90 -28.96 30.54
C ALA A 127 -2.56 -29.58 30.99
N GLY A 128 -2.04 -29.11 32.13
CA GLY A 128 -0.76 -29.56 32.69
C GLY A 128 0.43 -28.65 32.42
N GLU A 129 0.26 -27.54 31.68
CA GLU A 129 1.34 -26.59 31.43
C GLU A 129 1.06 -25.20 32.00
N ALA A 130 2.12 -24.58 32.52
CA ALA A 130 2.06 -23.26 33.13
C ALA A 130 2.11 -22.18 32.03
N GLY A 131 0.93 -21.71 31.61
CA GLY A 131 0.79 -20.47 30.84
C GLY A 131 0.12 -20.60 29.47
N ASN A 132 -0.21 -19.44 28.92
CA ASN A 132 -0.79 -19.31 27.58
C ASN A 132 0.33 -19.32 26.53
N ARG A 133 0.28 -20.33 25.66
CA ARG A 133 1.27 -20.59 24.60
C ARG A 133 0.87 -20.03 23.24
N VAL A 134 -0.01 -19.05 23.18
CA VAL A 134 -0.40 -18.37 21.94
C VAL A 134 -0.10 -16.87 22.03
N LYS A 135 0.68 -16.39 21.06
CA LYS A 135 1.03 -14.97 20.90
C LYS A 135 0.48 -14.42 19.61
N LYS A 136 0.04 -13.17 19.65
CA LYS A 136 -0.15 -12.32 18.48
C LYS A 136 1.14 -11.55 18.24
N VAL A 137 1.64 -11.60 17.02
CA VAL A 137 2.82 -10.87 16.59
C VAL A 137 2.39 -9.87 15.52
N ASP A 138 2.65 -8.59 15.78
CA ASP A 138 2.43 -7.50 14.85
C ASP A 138 3.79 -6.93 14.44
N LEU A 139 4.12 -7.00 13.15
CA LEU A 139 5.27 -6.31 12.58
C LEU A 139 4.78 -5.07 11.86
N VAL A 140 5.17 -3.90 12.38
CA VAL A 140 4.87 -2.61 11.78
C VAL A 140 6.08 -2.15 10.99
N LEU A 141 5.88 -1.95 9.70
CA LEU A 141 6.90 -1.48 8.76
C LEU A 141 6.56 -0.06 8.33
N ASN A 142 7.51 0.85 8.55
CA ASN A 142 7.37 2.27 8.27
C ASN A 142 8.45 2.76 7.33
N TRP A 143 8.12 3.61 6.38
CA TRP A 143 9.11 4.25 5.53
C TRP A 143 8.63 5.61 5.03
N TRP A 144 9.59 6.38 4.53
CA TRP A 144 9.33 7.64 3.87
C TRP A 144 9.48 7.46 2.36
N ASP A 145 8.66 8.16 1.57
CA ASP A 145 8.87 8.20 0.13
C ASP A 145 10.25 8.84 -0.16
N SER A 146 11.16 8.04 -0.72
CA SER A 146 12.57 8.40 -0.98
C SER A 146 12.76 9.50 -2.04
N ARG A 147 11.68 10.04 -2.62
CA ARG A 147 11.73 11.20 -3.54
C ARG A 147 12.30 12.48 -2.93
N GLN A 148 12.51 12.56 -1.62
CA GLN A 148 13.23 13.66 -0.96
C GLN A 148 14.47 13.16 -0.22
N ALA A 149 15.47 12.68 -0.97
CA ALA A 149 16.84 12.56 -0.45
C ALA A 149 17.43 13.98 -0.27
N GLY A 150 17.35 14.53 0.95
CA GLY A 150 18.13 15.72 1.36
C GLY A 150 17.36 17.03 1.63
N GLY A 151 16.03 17.05 1.60
CA GLY A 151 15.22 18.24 1.90
C GLY A 151 14.37 18.09 3.16
N GLN A 152 14.06 19.19 3.84
CA GLN A 152 13.18 19.21 5.02
C GLN A 152 11.90 18.40 4.78
N ARG A 153 11.70 17.42 5.65
CA ARG A 153 10.62 16.42 5.65
C ARG A 153 9.27 17.01 6.06
N GLN A 154 8.83 18.08 5.40
CA GLN A 154 7.50 18.67 5.61
C GLN A 154 6.58 18.30 4.45
N GLY A 155 5.59 17.44 4.72
CA GLY A 155 4.41 17.28 3.86
C GLY A 155 4.25 15.98 3.07
N TYR A 156 5.29 15.15 2.92
CA TYR A 156 5.16 13.82 2.29
C TYR A 156 4.98 12.73 3.34
N GLY A 157 3.81 12.09 3.32
CA GLY A 157 3.34 11.22 4.38
C GLY A 157 4.21 9.99 4.60
N ARG A 158 4.56 9.75 5.87
CA ARG A 158 5.04 8.44 6.34
C ARG A 158 4.06 7.37 5.87
N LEU A 159 4.58 6.35 5.20
CA LEU A 159 3.83 5.16 4.84
C LEU A 159 4.05 4.11 5.91
N GLU A 160 2.98 3.42 6.27
CA GLU A 160 2.97 2.37 7.28
C GLU A 160 2.18 1.20 6.73
N ILE A 161 2.70 -0.01 6.97
CA ILE A 161 1.95 -1.26 6.83
C ILE A 161 2.16 -2.10 8.09
N GLN A 162 1.21 -2.98 8.36
CA GLN A 162 1.26 -3.91 9.47
C GLN A 162 1.02 -5.33 8.94
N ALA A 163 1.94 -6.24 9.26
CA ALA A 163 1.76 -7.66 9.05
C ALA A 163 1.49 -8.32 10.42
N THR A 164 0.47 -9.16 10.49
CA THR A 164 0.02 -9.79 11.74
C THR A 164 0.02 -11.30 11.60
N ARG A 165 0.55 -12.01 12.59
CA ARG A 165 0.45 -13.47 12.66
C ARG A 165 0.19 -13.95 14.09
N LEU A 166 -0.62 -15.00 14.21
CA LEU A 166 -0.78 -15.74 15.47
C LEU A 166 0.20 -16.90 15.48
N VAL A 167 0.89 -17.08 16.60
CA VAL A 167 1.94 -18.09 16.77
C VAL A 167 1.68 -18.86 18.04
N ASN A 168 1.72 -20.19 17.95
CA ASN A 168 1.68 -21.08 19.10
C ASN A 168 3.08 -21.60 19.41
N GLU A 169 3.36 -21.87 20.68
CA GLU A 169 4.61 -22.51 21.08
C GLU A 169 4.54 -23.98 20.66
N VAL A 170 5.34 -24.37 19.67
CA VAL A 170 5.53 -25.78 19.31
C VAL A 170 6.54 -26.35 20.30
N ALA A 171 6.18 -27.43 20.98
CA ALA A 171 7.11 -28.15 21.84
C ALA A 171 8.29 -28.68 20.99
N PRO A 172 9.54 -28.54 21.46
CA PRO A 172 10.72 -29.02 20.74
C PRO A 172 10.70 -30.55 20.55
#